data_AF-A0AA37AED6-F1
#
_entry.id   AF-A0AA37AED6-F1
#
_cell.length_a   1.000
_cell.length_b   1.000
_cell.length_c   1.000
_cell.angle_alpha   90.00
_cell.angle_beta   90.00
_cell.angle_gamma   90.00
#
_symmetry.space_group_name_H-M   'P 1'
#
loop_
_entity.id
_entity.type
_entity.pdbx_description
1 polymer ?
#
loop_
_entity_poly.entity_id
_entity_poly.type
_entity_poly.pdbx_seq_one_letter_code
_entity_poly.pdbx_strand_id
1 'polypeptide(L)'
;MNIRIREQAGTDSVRKFDYQMAVALDYLLSEIDSDTIILIETLEDFAVFRNHGTEFEEIEIYQVKTKNSGLYEKRTLLSDNVLGKIILTDFYFNSKSKTLNIVCNTPLKGASTETLDNFVFENSLTPKELTELKLNVKTYLSKESDFTGSLESYWGKLIYIKSSLPFSGKEDRYSETLVGKTNSVISHYLGDENHSINPQIVFNTLRLLIDKQRRNKITTSEIDVEDALSQKGIRTSDVKAVIDQAAKFQHLTKNEIFQHASQIFSPAEFLAIKSEYPTFLSYRANLSDQAYQDALKILQEEYWSLTAKYDSLDEIIRITAQNCCQKIPYYSLAIIQIMAIVIVYS
;
A
#
# COMPACT_ATOMS: atom_id res chain seq x y z
N MET A 1 12.82 21.43 12.18
CA MET A 1 13.87 20.67 12.91
C MET A 1 14.86 20.21 11.88
N ASN A 2 16.17 20.35 12.07
CA ASN A 2 17.12 19.87 11.07
C ASN A 2 17.47 18.40 11.30
N ILE A 3 17.53 17.63 10.22
CA ILE A 3 18.01 16.24 10.20
C ILE A 3 19.28 16.14 9.39
N ARG A 4 20.21 15.29 9.85
CA ARG A 4 21.42 14.98 9.09
C ARG A 4 21.19 13.82 8.13
N ILE A 5 21.76 13.91 6.93
CA ILE A 5 21.72 12.88 5.89
C ILE A 5 23.16 12.43 5.60
N ARG A 6 23.36 11.11 5.64
CA ARG A 6 24.66 10.45 5.80
C ARG A 6 25.09 9.65 4.58
N GLU A 7 24.14 9.01 3.91
CA GLU A 7 24.39 8.21 2.71
C GLU A 7 23.52 8.72 1.56
N GLN A 8 24.18 9.07 0.45
CA GLN A 8 23.56 9.07 -0.86
C GLN A 8 23.46 7.60 -1.29
N ALA A 9 22.27 7.16 -1.71
CA ALA A 9 21.98 5.78 -2.11
C ALA A 9 23.18 5.08 -2.77
N GLY A 10 23.74 4.09 -2.07
CA GLY A 10 24.68 3.14 -2.65
C GLY A 10 23.93 2.21 -3.60
N THR A 11 24.56 1.85 -4.72
CA THR A 11 24.03 1.01 -5.81
C THR A 11 23.10 -0.11 -5.34
N ASP A 12 21.81 0.08 -5.63
CA ASP A 12 20.68 -0.77 -5.30
C ASP A 12 20.85 -2.21 -5.82
N SER A 13 20.66 -3.20 -4.96
CA SER A 13 20.06 -4.44 -5.44
C SER A 13 18.56 -4.18 -5.59
N VAL A 14 18.08 -4.00 -6.82
CA VAL A 14 16.68 -3.70 -7.21
C VAL A 14 15.64 -4.37 -6.29
N ARG A 15 15.83 -5.67 -6.00
CA ARG A 15 14.93 -6.48 -5.17
C ARG A 15 14.75 -6.03 -3.71
N LYS A 16 15.77 -5.42 -3.08
CA LYS A 16 15.67 -4.96 -1.68
C LYS A 16 14.75 -3.74 -1.58
N PHE A 17 14.78 -2.89 -2.60
CA PHE A 17 14.03 -1.63 -2.66
C PHE A 17 12.55 -1.86 -2.99
N ASP A 18 12.24 -2.82 -3.86
CA ASP A 18 10.84 -3.14 -4.17
C ASP A 18 10.07 -3.67 -2.95
N TYR A 19 10.73 -4.50 -2.13
CA TYR A 19 10.11 -5.01 -0.90
C TYR A 19 9.93 -3.92 0.16
N GLN A 20 10.92 -3.03 0.32
CA GLN A 20 10.81 -1.90 1.25
C GLN A 20 9.67 -0.96 0.84
N MET A 21 9.55 -0.66 -0.45
CA MET A 21 8.44 0.12 -1.00
C MET A 21 7.10 -0.56 -0.73
N ALA A 22 7.02 -1.88 -0.92
CA ALA A 22 5.82 -2.67 -0.62
C ALA A 22 5.43 -2.57 0.85
N VAL A 23 6.40 -2.64 1.78
CA VAL A 23 6.15 -2.46 3.23
C VAL A 23 5.69 -1.04 3.55
N ALA A 24 6.36 -0.01 3.01
CA ALA A 24 5.97 1.39 3.24
C ALA A 24 4.53 1.65 2.75
N LEU A 25 4.19 1.13 1.56
CA LEU A 25 2.83 1.21 1.02
C LEU A 25 1.82 0.43 1.88
N ASP A 26 2.19 -0.75 2.37
CA ASP A 26 1.32 -1.54 3.27
C ASP A 26 0.96 -0.74 4.53
N TYR A 27 1.94 -0.08 5.16
CA TYR A 27 1.71 0.80 6.31
C TYR A 27 0.87 2.02 5.95
N LEU A 28 1.17 2.67 4.82
CA LEU A 28 0.41 3.84 4.37
C LEU A 28 -1.07 3.51 4.18
N LEU A 29 -1.37 2.35 3.61
CA LEU A 29 -2.73 1.85 3.43
C LEU A 29 -3.41 1.50 4.75
N SER A 30 -2.68 0.98 5.75
CA SER A 30 -3.22 0.70 7.10
C SER A 30 -3.61 1.97 7.85
N GLU A 31 -2.94 3.08 7.58
CA GLU A 31 -3.05 4.33 8.33
C GLU A 31 -3.99 5.35 7.64
N ILE A 32 -4.86 4.90 6.72
CA ILE A 32 -5.70 5.80 5.90
C ILE A 32 -6.56 6.76 6.73
N ASP A 33 -6.98 6.37 7.93
CA ASP A 33 -7.82 7.18 8.82
C ASP A 33 -7.03 8.17 9.68
N SER A 34 -5.71 8.04 9.73
CA SER A 34 -4.81 8.84 10.56
C SER A 34 -4.22 10.04 9.79
N ASP A 35 -3.79 11.08 10.49
CA ASP A 35 -2.90 12.10 9.94
C ASP A 35 -1.45 11.62 10.01
N THR A 36 -1.09 10.81 9.01
CA THR A 36 0.19 10.11 8.95
C THR A 36 0.96 10.55 7.71
N ILE A 37 2.27 10.81 7.89
CA ILE A 37 3.21 11.10 6.82
C ILE A 37 4.31 10.05 6.83
N ILE A 38 4.49 9.35 5.72
CA ILE A 38 5.62 8.44 5.54
C ILE A 38 6.73 9.18 4.80
N LEU A 39 7.86 9.35 5.46
CA LEU A 39 9.08 9.88 4.87
C LEU A 39 9.92 8.71 4.36
N ILE A 40 9.97 8.54 3.04
CA ILE A 40 10.70 7.45 2.41
C ILE A 40 12.14 7.88 2.18
N GLU A 41 13.09 6.97 2.45
CA GLU A 41 14.50 7.14 2.11
C GLU A 41 15.21 8.26 2.90
N THR A 42 15.12 8.14 4.22
CA THR A 42 16.11 8.72 5.12
C THR A 42 16.89 7.58 5.77
N LEU A 43 18.14 7.41 5.34
CA LEU A 43 19.18 6.65 6.06
C LEU A 43 18.95 5.14 6.22
N GLU A 44 18.58 4.51 5.10
CA GLU A 44 18.37 3.08 4.91
C GLU A 44 16.93 2.60 5.05
N ASP A 45 16.00 3.40 5.58
CA ASP A 45 14.59 3.04 5.78
C ASP A 45 13.60 4.23 5.85
N PHE A 46 12.32 3.97 6.16
CA PHE A 46 11.27 5.00 6.23
C PHE A 46 10.95 5.40 7.67
N ALA A 47 10.58 6.67 7.84
CA ALA A 47 10.03 7.18 9.09
C ALA A 47 8.53 7.44 8.94
N VAL A 48 7.78 7.19 10.00
CA VAL A 48 6.35 7.46 10.08
C VAL A 48 6.15 8.59 11.09
N PHE A 49 5.60 9.69 10.62
CA PHE A 49 5.19 10.83 11.42
C PHE A 49 3.69 10.76 11.62
N ARG A 50 3.22 10.81 12.86
CA ARG A 50 1.81 10.94 13.21
C ARG A 50 1.57 12.29 13.88
N ASN A 51 0.48 12.96 13.52
CA ASN A 51 0.12 14.29 14.06
C ASN A 51 1.26 15.30 13.93
N HIS A 52 1.93 15.30 12.78
CA HIS A 52 3.11 16.13 12.50
C HIS A 52 2.81 17.62 12.68
N GLY A 53 3.71 18.35 13.35
CA GLY A 53 3.56 19.78 13.64
C GLY A 53 2.62 20.10 14.81
N THR A 54 2.18 19.10 15.58
CA THR A 54 1.33 19.27 16.77
C THR A 54 2.08 18.93 18.07
N GLU A 55 1.49 19.24 19.22
CA GLU A 55 2.05 18.86 20.53
C GLU A 55 2.03 17.33 20.79
N PHE A 56 1.31 16.56 19.97
CA PHE A 56 1.18 15.11 20.05
C PHE A 56 1.90 14.41 18.89
N GLU A 57 2.89 15.07 18.29
CA GLU A 57 3.71 14.48 17.24
C GLU A 57 4.40 13.20 17.72
N GLU A 58 4.26 12.13 16.94
CA GLU A 58 4.96 10.88 17.18
C GLU A 58 5.76 10.49 15.94
N ILE A 59 7.01 10.13 16.16
CA ILE A 59 7.91 9.65 15.12
C ILE A 59 8.28 8.22 15.45
N GLU A 60 8.13 7.36 14.45
CA GLU A 60 8.59 5.99 14.49
C GLU A 60 9.54 5.74 13.33
N ILE A 61 10.68 5.11 13.63
CA ILE A 61 11.68 4.79 12.63
C ILE A 61 11.61 3.31 12.37
N TYR A 62 11.50 2.95 11.09
CA TYR A 62 11.43 1.56 10.66
C TYR A 62 12.75 1.16 10.06
N GLN A 63 13.06 -0.14 10.11
CA GLN A 63 14.17 -0.74 9.40
C GLN A 63 13.79 -2.05 8.72
N VAL A 64 13.76 -2.08 7.39
CA VAL A 64 13.29 -3.21 6.58
C VAL A 64 14.46 -4.13 6.21
N LYS A 65 14.37 -5.39 6.64
CA LYS A 65 15.32 -6.45 6.32
C LYS A 65 14.66 -7.56 5.52
N THR A 66 15.28 -7.92 4.40
CA THR A 66 14.85 -9.03 3.55
C THR A 66 15.86 -10.16 3.57
N LYS A 67 15.39 -11.41 3.54
CA LYS A 67 16.24 -12.58 3.36
C LYS A 67 15.78 -13.39 2.15
N ASN A 68 16.73 -13.70 1.24
CA ASN A 68 16.47 -14.41 -0.02
C ASN A 68 16.06 -15.87 0.14
N SER A 69 16.43 -16.50 1.26
CA SER A 69 16.01 -17.85 1.65
C SER A 69 16.32 -18.11 3.12
N GLY A 70 15.38 -18.73 3.85
CA GLY A 70 15.54 -19.17 5.23
C GLY A 70 15.06 -18.17 6.30
N LEU A 71 15.12 -18.62 7.55
CA LEU A 71 14.73 -17.85 8.74
C LEU A 71 15.77 -16.78 9.08
N TYR A 72 15.35 -15.63 9.60
CA TYR A 72 16.28 -14.66 10.18
C TYR A 72 16.70 -15.16 11.57
N GLU A 73 17.99 -15.17 11.90
CA GLU A 73 18.43 -15.66 13.22
C GLU A 73 18.58 -14.48 14.17
N LYS A 74 18.26 -14.70 15.44
CA LYS A 74 18.45 -13.69 16.50
C LYS A 74 19.88 -13.12 16.49
N ARG A 75 20.90 -13.96 16.30
CA ARG A 75 22.30 -13.55 16.19
C ARG A 75 22.60 -12.66 14.98
N THR A 76 21.84 -12.77 13.89
CA THR A 76 22.04 -11.95 12.68
C THR A 76 21.63 -10.49 12.94
N LEU A 77 20.62 -10.25 13.79
CA LEU A 77 20.28 -8.90 14.26
C LEU A 77 21.42 -8.28 15.09
N LEU A 78 22.12 -9.11 15.88
CA LEU A 78 23.32 -8.69 16.64
C LEU A 78 24.50 -8.43 15.70
N SER A 79 24.58 -9.26 14.66
CA SER A 79 25.44 -9.29 13.48
C SER A 79 25.69 -7.97 12.74
N ASP A 80 24.59 -7.49 12.16
CA ASP A 80 24.59 -6.59 11.00
C ASP A 80 24.60 -5.10 11.39
N ASN A 81 24.90 -4.77 12.66
CA ASN A 81 24.81 -3.41 13.22
C ASN A 81 23.45 -2.74 12.99
N VAL A 82 22.38 -3.52 12.77
CA VAL A 82 21.03 -3.04 12.49
C VAL A 82 20.58 -2.08 13.60
N LEU A 83 20.78 -2.48 14.85
CA LEU A 83 20.43 -1.65 16.00
C LEU A 83 21.26 -0.35 16.08
N GLY A 84 22.55 -0.41 15.74
CA GLY A 84 23.40 0.79 15.72
C GLY A 84 22.95 1.78 14.65
N LYS A 85 22.55 1.29 13.47
CA LYS A 85 22.04 2.09 12.36
C LYS A 85 20.74 2.79 12.71
N ILE A 86 19.74 2.05 13.20
CA ILE A 86 18.44 2.64 13.53
C ILE A 86 18.50 3.62 14.73
N ILE A 87 19.39 3.38 15.72
CA ILE A 87 19.66 4.34 16.80
C ILE A 87 20.29 5.61 16.25
N LEU A 88 21.26 5.48 15.35
CA LEU A 88 21.89 6.64 14.74
C LEU A 88 20.90 7.44 13.90
N THR A 89 19.98 6.77 13.21
CA THR A 89 18.87 7.44 12.51
C THR A 89 18.01 8.24 13.49
N ASP A 90 17.57 7.66 14.62
CA ASP A 90 16.81 8.42 15.62
C ASP A 90 17.58 9.62 16.18
N PHE A 91 18.88 9.43 16.43
CA PHE A 91 19.75 10.50 16.86
C PHE A 91 19.83 11.64 15.84
N TYR A 92 20.00 11.32 14.55
CA TYR A 92 20.04 12.33 13.48
C TYR A 92 18.70 12.98 13.19
N PHE A 93 17.59 12.29 13.46
CA PHE A 93 16.28 12.90 13.45
C PHE A 93 16.05 13.78 14.66
N ASN A 94 16.81 13.61 15.75
CA ASN A 94 16.49 14.17 17.06
C ASN A 94 15.01 13.90 17.45
N SER A 95 14.43 12.83 16.91
CA SER A 95 13.00 12.49 17.00
C SER A 95 12.61 12.04 18.40
N LYS A 96 13.59 11.53 19.17
CA LYS A 96 13.35 10.90 20.46
C LYS A 96 12.26 9.82 20.37
N SER A 97 12.24 9.07 19.26
CA SER A 97 11.20 8.09 18.95
C SER A 97 10.98 7.18 20.16
N LYS A 98 9.71 6.89 20.47
CA LYS A 98 9.36 5.97 21.56
C LYS A 98 9.71 4.53 21.17
N THR A 99 9.64 4.20 19.89
CA THR A 99 9.90 2.88 19.33
C THR A 99 10.83 2.95 18.14
N LEU A 100 11.70 1.94 18.01
CA LEU A 100 12.57 1.71 16.87
C LEU A 100 12.22 0.35 16.28
N ASN A 101 11.72 0.31 15.05
CA ASN A 101 11.09 -0.87 14.48
C ASN A 101 12.02 -1.57 13.49
N ILE A 102 12.12 -2.89 13.54
CA ILE A 102 12.78 -3.71 12.52
C ILE A 102 11.73 -4.60 11.88
N VAL A 103 11.46 -4.44 10.59
CA VAL A 103 10.49 -5.21 9.83
C VAL A 103 11.19 -6.29 9.01
N CYS A 104 10.73 -7.54 9.09
CA CYS A 104 11.28 -8.62 8.26
C CYS A 104 10.19 -9.51 7.68
N ASN A 105 10.46 -10.05 6.49
CA ASN A 105 9.58 -10.95 5.75
C ASN A 105 9.62 -12.42 6.23
N THR A 106 10.44 -12.74 7.22
CA THR A 106 10.63 -14.11 7.70
C THR A 106 10.53 -14.20 9.22
N PRO A 107 10.11 -15.35 9.78
CA PRO A 107 10.17 -15.59 11.21
C PRO A 107 11.60 -15.52 11.76
N LEU A 108 11.72 -15.14 13.03
CA LEU A 108 12.99 -15.18 13.75
C LEU A 108 13.21 -16.58 14.36
N LYS A 109 14.36 -17.22 14.11
CA LYS A 109 14.71 -18.52 14.71
C LYS A 109 15.29 -18.34 16.13
N GLY A 110 14.72 -19.05 17.11
CA GLY A 110 15.10 -19.06 18.52
C GLY A 110 14.98 -20.44 19.19
N ALA A 111 15.36 -20.56 20.47
CA ALA A 111 15.67 -21.86 21.10
C ALA A 111 14.45 -22.73 21.49
N SER A 112 13.22 -22.22 21.59
CA SER A 112 12.03 -23.09 21.69
C SER A 112 10.73 -22.29 21.55
N THR A 113 9.79 -22.86 20.79
CA THR A 113 8.36 -22.48 20.63
C THR A 113 8.05 -21.14 19.97
N GLU A 114 7.74 -21.19 18.67
CA GLU A 114 7.19 -20.08 17.89
C GLU A 114 5.73 -19.82 18.27
N THR A 115 5.40 -18.55 18.57
CA THR A 115 4.25 -17.81 18.03
C THR A 115 4.66 -16.33 18.05
N LEU A 116 4.61 -15.66 16.90
CA LEU A 116 5.35 -14.41 16.59
C LEU A 116 4.38 -13.27 16.21
N ASP A 117 3.27 -13.14 16.91
CA ASP A 117 2.20 -12.29 16.38
C ASP A 117 2.35 -10.82 16.79
N ASN A 118 3.22 -10.47 17.74
CA ASN A 118 3.70 -9.09 18.05
C ASN A 118 4.95 -9.19 18.98
N PHE A 119 6.15 -8.64 18.67
CA PHE A 119 7.32 -8.76 19.57
C PHE A 119 7.97 -7.45 20.05
N VAL A 120 8.00 -7.28 21.38
CA VAL A 120 8.61 -6.22 22.21
C VAL A 120 9.96 -6.70 22.76
N PHE A 121 11.05 -5.89 22.71
CA PHE A 121 12.32 -6.26 23.36
C PHE A 121 12.48 -5.69 24.77
N GLU A 122 12.08 -6.49 25.75
CA GLU A 122 12.63 -6.53 27.10
C GLU A 122 12.33 -7.93 27.65
N ASN A 123 13.34 -8.70 28.09
CA ASN A 123 13.25 -10.03 28.74
C ASN A 123 13.55 -11.31 27.91
N SER A 124 13.73 -11.24 26.59
CA SER A 124 14.00 -12.45 25.77
C SER A 124 15.48 -12.66 25.39
N LEU A 125 16.38 -11.73 25.73
CA LEU A 125 17.83 -11.86 25.56
C LEU A 125 18.46 -12.46 26.82
N THR A 126 19.34 -13.46 26.64
CA THR A 126 20.22 -13.87 27.73
C THR A 126 21.15 -12.71 28.12
N PRO A 127 21.63 -12.64 29.38
CA PRO A 127 22.55 -11.59 29.81
C PRO A 127 23.81 -11.48 28.93
N LYS A 128 24.29 -12.62 28.40
CA LYS A 128 25.43 -12.68 27.48
C LYS A 128 25.10 -12.03 26.13
N GLU A 129 23.99 -12.39 25.51
CA GLU A 129 23.55 -11.81 24.23
C GLU A 129 23.30 -10.30 24.36
N LEU A 130 22.69 -9.87 25.48
CA LEU A 130 22.46 -8.44 25.75
C LEU A 130 23.77 -7.67 25.88
N THR A 131 24.77 -8.25 26.55
CA THR A 131 26.09 -7.63 26.71
C THR A 131 26.81 -7.51 25.37
N GLU A 132 26.76 -8.55 24.55
CA GLU A 132 27.36 -8.57 23.21
C GLU A 132 26.69 -7.55 22.27
N LEU A 133 25.36 -7.48 22.28
CA LEU A 133 24.58 -6.46 21.57
C LEU A 133 25.04 -5.05 21.96
N LYS A 134 25.07 -4.75 23.26
CA LYS A 134 25.46 -3.44 23.78
C LYS A 134 26.88 -3.07 23.35
N LEU A 135 27.80 -4.02 23.41
CA LEU A 135 29.18 -3.81 22.96
C LEU A 135 29.25 -3.54 21.45
N ASN A 136 28.50 -4.29 20.64
CA ASN A 136 28.51 -4.10 19.20
C ASN A 136 27.95 -2.74 18.81
N VAL A 137 26.78 -2.36 19.35
CA VAL A 137 26.18 -1.04 19.12
C VAL A 137 27.14 0.07 19.56
N LYS A 138 27.74 -0.06 20.75
CA LYS A 138 28.72 0.92 21.24
C LYS A 138 29.92 1.03 20.29
N THR A 139 30.44 -0.09 19.79
CA THR A 139 31.55 -0.12 18.84
C THR A 139 31.16 0.53 17.51
N TYR A 140 29.95 0.26 17.02
CA TYR A 140 29.43 0.88 15.80
C TYR A 140 29.31 2.40 15.95
N LEU A 141 28.64 2.87 17.00
CA LEU A 141 28.43 4.30 17.23
C LEU A 141 29.71 5.04 17.64
N SER A 142 30.72 4.38 18.21
CA SER A 142 32.00 5.02 18.53
C SER A 142 32.76 5.51 17.29
N LYS A 143 32.39 5.01 16.10
CA LYS A 143 32.92 5.49 14.82
C LYS A 143 32.26 6.82 14.38
N GLU A 144 31.20 7.24 15.07
CA GLU A 144 30.44 8.45 14.77
C GLU A 144 30.84 9.58 15.71
N SER A 145 31.66 10.50 15.21
CA SER A 145 32.15 11.66 15.96
C SER A 145 31.05 12.55 16.53
N ASP A 146 29.88 12.55 15.89
CA ASP A 146 28.75 13.40 16.25
C ASP A 146 27.81 12.77 17.28
N PHE A 147 27.91 11.46 17.51
CA PHE A 147 27.02 10.78 18.45
C PHE A 147 27.39 11.17 19.89
N THR A 148 26.54 11.97 20.50
CA THR A 148 26.70 12.47 21.88
C THR A 148 25.66 11.89 22.85
N GLY A 149 24.75 11.03 22.34
CA GLY A 149 23.66 10.45 23.11
C GLY A 149 24.10 9.37 24.09
N SER A 150 23.30 9.18 25.15
CA SER A 150 23.41 8.02 26.03
C SER A 150 22.67 6.85 25.41
N LEU A 151 23.38 5.73 25.24
CA LEU A 151 22.83 4.48 24.72
C LEU A 151 21.70 3.94 25.58
N GLU A 152 21.74 4.22 26.88
CA GLU A 152 20.75 3.79 27.86
C GLU A 152 19.34 4.26 27.51
N SER A 153 19.22 5.44 26.89
CA SER A 153 17.93 6.00 26.47
C SER A 153 17.25 5.23 25.32
N TYR A 154 17.98 4.35 24.64
CA TYR A 154 17.49 3.53 23.53
C TYR A 154 17.14 2.10 23.93
N TRP A 155 17.54 1.69 25.14
CA TRP A 155 17.21 0.36 25.64
C TRP A 155 15.71 0.26 25.91
N GLY A 156 15.11 -0.86 25.47
CA GLY A 156 13.67 -1.10 25.57
C GLY A 156 12.81 -0.52 24.44
N LYS A 157 13.39 0.27 23.52
CA LYS A 157 12.65 0.86 22.38
C LYS A 157 12.55 -0.04 21.15
N LEU A 158 13.35 -1.11 21.08
CA LEU A 158 13.45 -1.94 19.88
C LEU A 158 12.23 -2.86 19.74
N ILE A 159 11.58 -2.81 18.58
CA ILE A 159 10.44 -3.65 18.25
C ILE A 159 10.77 -4.42 16.97
N TYR A 160 10.49 -5.72 16.97
CA TYR A 160 10.60 -6.54 15.77
C TYR A 160 9.21 -6.86 15.24
N ILE A 161 9.02 -6.59 13.95
CA ILE A 161 7.75 -6.79 13.27
C ILE A 161 7.95 -7.80 12.14
N LYS A 162 7.19 -8.88 12.21
CA LYS A 162 7.07 -9.80 11.07
C LYS A 162 6.11 -9.16 10.07
N SER A 163 6.57 -8.97 8.84
CA SER A 163 5.72 -8.54 7.74
C SER A 163 4.73 -9.65 7.37
N SER A 164 3.50 -9.24 7.08
CA SER A 164 2.47 -10.09 6.48
C SER A 164 2.68 -10.29 4.97
N LEU A 165 3.54 -9.48 4.34
CA LEU A 165 3.78 -9.56 2.90
C LEU A 165 4.47 -10.88 2.54
N PRO A 166 3.96 -11.62 1.54
CA PRO A 166 4.51 -12.91 1.17
C PRO A 166 5.92 -12.74 0.59
N PHE A 167 6.82 -13.63 1.00
CA PHE A 167 8.12 -13.75 0.35
C PHE A 167 8.06 -14.78 -0.77
N SER A 168 8.04 -14.30 -2.01
CA SER A 168 8.40 -15.12 -3.15
C SER A 168 9.44 -14.37 -3.96
N GLY A 169 10.40 -15.07 -4.55
CA GLY A 169 11.29 -14.50 -5.58
C GLY A 169 10.57 -14.07 -6.87
N LYS A 170 9.26 -13.80 -6.78
CA LYS A 170 8.36 -13.27 -7.81
C LYS A 170 7.69 -12.04 -7.21
N GLU A 171 7.90 -10.90 -7.85
CA GLU A 171 7.36 -9.59 -7.43
C GLU A 171 5.83 -9.52 -7.47
N ASP A 172 5.22 -10.41 -8.25
CA ASP A 172 3.77 -10.42 -8.49
C ASP A 172 2.95 -10.66 -7.22
N ARG A 173 3.43 -11.49 -6.28
CA ARG A 173 2.63 -11.90 -5.11
C ARG A 173 2.40 -10.81 -4.06
N TYR A 174 3.40 -9.97 -3.80
CA TYR A 174 3.16 -8.83 -2.89
C TYR A 174 2.25 -7.79 -3.59
N SER A 175 2.35 -7.65 -4.91
CA SER A 175 1.48 -6.76 -5.68
C SER A 175 0.02 -7.22 -5.60
N GLU A 176 -0.25 -8.51 -5.81
CA GLU A 176 -1.59 -9.10 -5.62
C GLU A 176 -2.16 -8.81 -4.22
N THR A 177 -1.36 -9.03 -3.17
CA THR A 177 -1.76 -8.80 -1.78
C THR A 177 -2.10 -7.33 -1.52
N LEU A 178 -1.23 -6.42 -1.97
CA LEU A 178 -1.42 -4.98 -1.79
C LEU A 178 -2.56 -4.42 -2.63
N VAL A 179 -2.85 -4.99 -3.80
CA VAL A 179 -4.02 -4.63 -4.61
C VAL A 179 -5.30 -5.02 -3.88
N GLY A 180 -5.37 -6.22 -3.27
CA GLY A 180 -6.50 -6.62 -2.43
C GLY A 180 -6.70 -5.70 -1.21
N LYS A 181 -5.59 -5.30 -0.56
CA LYS A 181 -5.63 -4.33 0.53
C LYS A 181 -6.09 -2.94 0.05
N THR A 182 -5.62 -2.50 -1.10
CA THR A 182 -6.04 -1.25 -1.74
C THR A 182 -7.55 -1.25 -1.98
N ASN A 183 -8.12 -2.35 -2.48
CA ASN A 183 -9.57 -2.50 -2.64
C ASN A 183 -10.32 -2.33 -1.31
N SER A 184 -9.82 -2.96 -0.25
CA SER A 184 -10.41 -2.86 1.09
C SER A 184 -10.37 -1.42 1.62
N VAL A 185 -9.26 -0.72 1.41
CA VAL A 185 -9.08 0.69 1.80
C VAL A 185 -10.01 1.61 1.00
N ILE A 186 -10.17 1.40 -0.30
CA ILE A 186 -11.12 2.17 -1.13
C ILE A 186 -12.53 1.98 -0.59
N SER A 187 -12.95 0.72 -0.38
CA SER A 187 -14.26 0.36 0.15
C SER A 187 -14.55 1.04 1.49
N HIS A 188 -13.58 0.99 2.40
CA HIS A 188 -13.66 1.60 3.72
C HIS A 188 -13.75 3.13 3.63
N TYR A 189 -12.82 3.77 2.91
CA TYR A 189 -12.73 5.23 2.82
C TYR A 189 -13.96 5.84 2.13
N LEU A 190 -14.48 5.21 1.08
CA LEU A 190 -15.68 5.68 0.37
C LEU A 190 -16.99 5.24 1.03
N GLY A 191 -16.96 4.29 1.98
CA GLY A 191 -18.15 3.66 2.53
C GLY A 191 -18.95 2.85 1.49
N ASP A 192 -18.28 2.34 0.45
CA ASP A 192 -18.91 1.55 -0.63
C ASP A 192 -18.10 0.27 -0.92
N GLU A 193 -18.49 -0.84 -0.28
CA GLU A 193 -17.92 -2.18 -0.50
C GLU A 193 -18.06 -2.68 -1.94
N ASN A 194 -18.88 -2.02 -2.75
CA ASN A 194 -19.20 -2.44 -4.11
C ASN A 194 -18.79 -1.38 -5.12
N HIS A 195 -17.78 -0.56 -4.78
CA HIS A 195 -17.25 0.42 -5.70
C HIS A 195 -16.77 -0.25 -6.99
N SER A 196 -16.92 0.48 -8.09
CA SER A 196 -16.46 0.10 -9.41
C SER A 196 -15.03 0.60 -9.75
N ILE A 197 -14.35 1.25 -8.80
CA ILE A 197 -12.94 1.66 -8.94
C ILE A 197 -12.07 0.43 -9.15
N ASN A 198 -11.17 0.49 -10.14
CA ASN A 198 -10.17 -0.55 -10.31
C ASN A 198 -9.02 -0.36 -9.29
N PRO A 199 -8.85 -1.26 -8.31
CA PRO A 199 -7.84 -1.11 -7.27
C PRO A 199 -6.40 -1.17 -7.81
N GLN A 200 -6.17 -1.84 -8.94
CA GLN A 200 -4.84 -1.91 -9.57
C GLN A 200 -4.38 -0.54 -10.06
N ILE A 201 -5.29 0.30 -10.59
CA ILE A 201 -4.96 1.65 -11.05
C ILE A 201 -4.55 2.52 -9.87
N VAL A 202 -5.32 2.48 -8.78
CA VAL A 202 -5.00 3.19 -7.53
C VAL A 202 -3.66 2.71 -6.98
N PHE A 203 -3.48 1.40 -6.82
CA PHE A 203 -2.22 0.79 -6.36
C PHE A 203 -1.02 1.21 -7.21
N ASN A 204 -1.12 1.11 -8.54
CA ASN A 204 -0.03 1.50 -9.45
C ASN A 204 0.27 2.99 -9.36
N THR A 205 -0.75 3.84 -9.20
CA THR A 205 -0.58 5.28 -9.03
C THR A 205 0.16 5.61 -7.73
N LEU A 206 -0.21 4.96 -6.61
CA LEU A 206 0.48 5.10 -5.33
C LEU A 206 1.93 4.59 -5.42
N ARG A 207 2.16 3.46 -6.07
CA ARG A 207 3.51 2.93 -6.33
C ARG A 207 4.36 3.94 -7.12
N LEU A 208 3.81 4.54 -8.17
CA LEU A 208 4.51 5.56 -8.97
C LEU A 208 4.78 6.84 -8.17
N LEU A 209 3.85 7.24 -7.29
CA LEU A 209 4.05 8.37 -6.38
C LEU A 209 5.23 8.11 -5.44
N ILE A 210 5.29 6.94 -4.80
CA ILE A 210 6.41 6.51 -3.95
C ILE A 210 7.73 6.51 -4.74
N ASP A 211 7.73 5.89 -5.92
CA ASP A 211 8.91 5.82 -6.79
C ASP A 211 9.40 7.22 -7.22
N LYS A 212 8.47 8.16 -7.44
CA LYS A 212 8.79 9.57 -7.72
C LYS A 212 9.42 10.24 -6.51
N GLN A 213 8.84 10.13 -5.32
CA GLN A 213 9.38 10.76 -4.12
C GLN A 213 10.76 10.21 -3.74
N ARG A 214 10.97 8.90 -3.90
CA ARG A 214 12.28 8.26 -3.75
C ARG A 214 13.34 8.84 -4.70
N ARG A 215 12.97 9.19 -5.94
CA ARG A 215 13.94 9.74 -6.89
C ARG A 215 14.43 11.16 -6.55
N ASN A 216 13.76 11.87 -5.65
CA ASN A 216 14.19 13.20 -5.23
C ASN A 216 15.46 13.07 -4.39
N LYS A 217 16.59 13.64 -4.84
CA LYS A 217 17.85 13.55 -4.10
C LYS A 217 17.99 14.74 -3.16
N ILE A 218 18.24 14.48 -1.87
CA ILE A 218 18.68 15.51 -0.94
C ILE A 218 20.21 15.55 -0.99
N THR A 219 20.76 16.67 -1.47
CA THR A 219 22.19 16.82 -1.76
C THR A 219 22.96 17.46 -0.62
N THR A 220 22.27 17.97 0.39
CA THR A 220 22.87 18.56 1.59
C THR A 220 23.05 17.51 2.68
N SER A 221 24.08 17.69 3.51
CA SER A 221 24.33 16.83 4.68
C SER A 221 23.35 17.09 5.83
N GLU A 222 22.61 18.18 5.77
CA GLU A 222 21.60 18.60 6.73
C GLU A 222 20.44 19.26 5.99
N ILE A 223 19.21 18.98 6.38
CA ILE A 223 17.99 19.52 5.78
C ILE A 223 16.92 19.71 6.87
N ASP A 224 16.05 20.71 6.73
CA ASP A 224 14.90 20.82 7.62
C ASP A 224 13.89 19.67 7.36
N VAL A 225 13.27 19.15 8.42
CA VAL A 225 12.26 18.07 8.34
C VAL A 225 11.11 18.46 7.43
N GLU A 226 10.62 19.70 7.46
CA GLU A 226 9.52 20.12 6.59
C GLU A 226 9.94 20.06 5.13
N ASP A 227 11.16 20.51 4.83
CA ASP A 227 11.72 20.43 3.49
C ASP A 227 11.89 18.97 3.05
N ALA A 228 12.35 18.09 3.95
CA ALA A 228 12.46 16.65 3.67
C ALA A 228 11.08 16.00 3.43
N LEU A 229 10.08 16.32 4.26
CA LEU A 229 8.71 15.84 4.11
C LEU A 229 8.06 16.39 2.83
N SER A 230 8.35 17.63 2.43
CA SER A 230 7.84 18.18 1.17
C SER A 230 8.43 17.47 -0.06
N GLN A 231 9.69 17.06 0.02
CA GLN A 231 10.40 16.42 -1.10
C GLN A 231 10.19 14.91 -1.16
N LYS A 232 10.06 14.24 -0.01
CA LYS A 232 10.06 12.78 0.08
C LYS A 232 8.90 12.19 0.88
N GLY A 233 8.13 13.03 1.57
CA GLY A 233 6.99 12.62 2.36
C GLY A 233 5.78 12.26 1.49
N ILE A 234 4.99 11.31 1.99
CA ILE A 234 3.71 10.92 1.41
C ILE A 234 2.69 10.92 2.53
N ARG A 235 1.67 11.74 2.37
CA ARG A 235 0.62 11.94 3.37
C ARG A 235 -0.54 10.98 3.11
N THR A 236 -1.27 10.61 4.15
CA THR A 236 -2.55 9.89 3.99
C THR A 236 -3.55 10.69 3.15
N SER A 237 -3.47 12.03 3.18
CA SER A 237 -4.24 12.90 2.28
C SER A 237 -3.90 12.70 0.80
N ASP A 238 -2.65 12.36 0.46
CA ASP A 238 -2.26 12.08 -0.92
C ASP A 238 -2.89 10.76 -1.40
N VAL A 239 -2.97 9.76 -0.51
CA VAL A 239 -3.68 8.49 -0.79
C VAL A 239 -5.15 8.75 -1.05
N LYS A 240 -5.80 9.50 -0.15
CA LYS A 240 -7.20 9.91 -0.29
C LYS A 240 -7.43 10.65 -1.61
N ALA A 241 -6.56 11.60 -1.96
CA ALA A 241 -6.66 12.32 -3.22
C ALA A 241 -6.54 11.41 -4.45
N VAL A 242 -5.69 10.38 -4.42
CA VAL A 242 -5.62 9.38 -5.50
C VAL A 242 -6.92 8.57 -5.58
N ILE A 243 -7.49 8.15 -4.45
CA ILE A 243 -8.78 7.45 -4.41
C ILE A 243 -9.91 8.35 -4.91
N ASP A 244 -10.00 9.59 -4.43
CA ASP A 244 -10.99 10.58 -4.84
C ASP A 244 -10.89 10.87 -6.34
N GLN A 245 -9.67 10.95 -6.87
CA GLN A 245 -9.47 11.13 -8.30
C GLN A 245 -9.94 9.92 -9.10
N ALA A 246 -9.68 8.70 -8.61
CA ALA A 246 -10.19 7.48 -9.22
C ALA A 246 -11.73 7.38 -9.14
N ALA A 247 -12.31 7.85 -8.03
CA ALA A 247 -13.76 7.93 -7.83
C ALA A 247 -14.42 8.94 -8.78
N LYS A 248 -13.78 10.08 -9.07
CA LYS A 248 -14.27 11.04 -10.08
C LYS A 248 -14.33 10.46 -11.50
N PHE A 249 -13.51 9.46 -11.79
CA PHE A 249 -13.57 8.71 -13.04
C PHE A 249 -14.52 7.50 -12.96
N GLN A 250 -15.15 7.23 -11.81
CA GLN A 250 -16.34 6.37 -11.79
C GLN A 250 -17.51 7.16 -12.32
N HIS A 251 -17.92 6.79 -13.53
CA HIS A 251 -19.06 7.40 -14.19
C HIS A 251 -20.39 7.08 -13.50
N LEU A 252 -20.52 5.91 -12.86
CA LEU A 252 -21.73 5.50 -12.14
C LEU A 252 -21.40 4.74 -10.85
N THR A 253 -22.07 5.11 -9.77
CA THR A 253 -22.11 4.40 -8.48
C THR A 253 -22.99 3.14 -8.56
N LYS A 254 -22.86 2.22 -7.60
CA LYS A 254 -23.76 1.05 -7.48
C LYS A 254 -25.22 1.45 -7.41
N ASN A 255 -25.54 2.49 -6.64
CA ASN A 255 -26.91 2.94 -6.45
C ASN A 255 -27.50 3.49 -7.75
N GLU A 256 -26.73 4.24 -8.53
CA GLU A 256 -27.16 4.74 -9.84
C GLU A 256 -27.37 3.59 -10.83
N ILE A 257 -26.44 2.62 -10.89
CA ILE A 257 -26.60 1.42 -11.72
C ILE A 257 -27.89 0.67 -11.36
N PHE A 258 -28.17 0.48 -10.07
CA PHE A 258 -29.38 -0.19 -9.61
C PHE A 258 -30.65 0.63 -9.85
N GLN A 259 -30.57 1.95 -9.74
CA GLN A 259 -31.68 2.82 -10.07
C GLN A 259 -32.04 2.70 -11.56
N HIS A 260 -31.05 2.83 -12.46
CA HIS A 260 -31.26 2.62 -13.90
C HIS A 260 -31.79 1.21 -14.19
N ALA A 261 -31.20 0.17 -13.60
CA ALA A 261 -31.63 -1.21 -13.81
C ALA A 261 -33.10 -1.43 -13.39
N SER A 262 -33.53 -0.81 -12.29
CA SER A 262 -34.92 -0.93 -11.81
C SER A 262 -35.95 -0.22 -12.69
N GLN A 263 -35.51 0.76 -13.48
CA GLN A 263 -36.35 1.53 -14.40
C GLN A 263 -36.43 0.86 -15.78
N ILE A 264 -35.31 0.31 -16.25
CA ILE A 264 -35.15 -0.20 -17.62
C ILE A 264 -35.63 -1.65 -17.76
N PHE A 265 -35.34 -2.48 -16.76
CA PHE A 265 -35.52 -3.93 -16.85
C PHE A 265 -36.69 -4.42 -16.00
N SER A 266 -37.19 -5.61 -16.32
CA SER A 266 -38.28 -6.22 -15.55
C SER A 266 -37.83 -6.53 -14.11
N PRO A 267 -38.76 -6.67 -13.14
CA PRO A 267 -38.41 -6.99 -11.76
C PRO A 267 -37.56 -8.26 -11.61
N ALA A 268 -37.79 -9.28 -12.45
CA ALA A 268 -37.00 -10.51 -12.44
C ALA A 268 -35.56 -10.28 -12.91
N GLU A 269 -35.38 -9.53 -14.00
CA GLU A 269 -34.06 -9.16 -14.51
C GLU A 269 -33.31 -8.26 -13.52
N PHE A 270 -33.99 -7.31 -12.89
CA PHE A 270 -33.40 -6.45 -11.87
C PHE A 270 -32.89 -7.25 -10.66
N LEU A 271 -33.63 -8.27 -10.21
CA LEU A 271 -33.17 -9.16 -9.14
C LEU A 271 -31.95 -9.98 -9.57
N ALA A 272 -31.91 -10.44 -10.82
CA ALA A 272 -30.73 -11.12 -11.37
C ALA A 272 -29.51 -10.19 -11.44
N ILE A 273 -29.69 -8.95 -11.92
CA ILE A 273 -28.66 -7.89 -11.92
C ILE A 273 -28.12 -7.64 -10.51
N LYS A 274 -28.98 -7.51 -9.51
CA LYS A 274 -28.55 -7.34 -8.11
C LYS A 274 -27.72 -8.51 -7.60
N SER A 275 -28.12 -9.74 -7.94
CA SER A 275 -27.42 -10.96 -7.54
C SER A 275 -26.06 -11.11 -8.21
N GLU A 276 -25.93 -10.67 -9.46
CA GLU A 276 -24.72 -10.80 -10.29
C GLU A 276 -23.79 -9.59 -10.20
N TYR A 277 -24.19 -8.51 -9.53
CA TYR A 277 -23.38 -7.30 -9.37
C TYR A 277 -22.00 -7.57 -8.75
N PRO A 278 -21.86 -8.39 -7.68
CA PRO A 278 -20.54 -8.73 -7.16
C PRO A 278 -19.67 -9.48 -8.18
N THR A 279 -20.26 -10.36 -8.99
CA THR A 279 -19.57 -11.06 -10.08
C THR A 279 -19.07 -10.07 -11.13
N PHE A 280 -19.91 -9.11 -11.54
CA PHE A 280 -19.54 -8.02 -12.45
C PHE A 280 -18.33 -7.22 -11.94
N LEU A 281 -18.32 -6.86 -10.65
CA LEU A 281 -17.19 -6.14 -10.05
C LEU A 281 -15.90 -6.95 -10.11
N SER A 282 -15.97 -8.28 -9.89
CA SER A 282 -14.82 -9.17 -10.00
C SER A 282 -14.24 -9.18 -11.42
N TYR A 283 -15.08 -9.18 -12.46
CA TYR A 283 -14.60 -9.11 -13.85
C TYR A 283 -13.97 -7.77 -14.16
N ARG A 284 -14.61 -6.66 -13.76
CA ARG A 284 -14.11 -5.30 -13.96
C ARG A 284 -12.78 -5.03 -13.25
N ALA A 285 -12.56 -5.65 -12.09
CA ALA A 285 -11.31 -5.49 -11.34
C ALA A 285 -10.12 -6.20 -12.02
N ASN A 286 -10.36 -7.26 -12.79
CA ASN A 286 -9.31 -8.04 -13.44
C ASN A 286 -8.88 -7.43 -14.78
N LEU A 287 -7.83 -6.59 -14.77
CA LEU A 287 -7.30 -5.95 -15.98
C LEU A 287 -6.68 -6.90 -17.01
N SER A 288 -6.39 -8.15 -16.62
CA SER A 288 -5.90 -9.19 -17.54
C SER A 288 -7.03 -10.00 -18.17
N ASP A 289 -8.28 -9.72 -17.81
CA ASP A 289 -9.45 -10.36 -18.41
C ASP A 289 -9.71 -9.78 -19.81
N GLN A 290 -9.06 -10.39 -20.80
CA GLN A 290 -9.27 -10.05 -22.21
C GLN A 290 -10.74 -10.22 -22.62
N ALA A 291 -11.46 -11.19 -22.03
CA ALA A 291 -12.87 -11.41 -22.34
C ALA A 291 -13.73 -10.23 -21.87
N TYR A 292 -13.40 -9.62 -20.73
CA TYR A 292 -14.09 -8.42 -20.26
C TYR A 292 -13.86 -7.22 -21.18
N GLN A 293 -12.62 -7.02 -21.66
CA GLN A 293 -12.29 -5.94 -22.59
C GLN A 293 -12.96 -6.13 -23.96
N ASP A 294 -12.95 -7.37 -24.48
CA ASP A 294 -13.61 -7.69 -25.75
C ASP A 294 -15.13 -7.50 -25.65
N ALA A 295 -15.74 -7.91 -24.55
CA ALA A 295 -17.15 -7.70 -24.27
C ALA A 295 -17.53 -6.20 -24.22
N LEU A 296 -16.72 -5.37 -23.55
CA LEU A 296 -16.94 -3.92 -23.52
C LEU A 296 -16.91 -3.32 -24.92
N LYS A 297 -15.96 -3.72 -25.75
CA LYS A 297 -15.85 -3.24 -27.13
C LYS A 297 -17.07 -3.62 -27.97
N ILE A 298 -17.52 -4.88 -27.87
CA ILE A 298 -18.72 -5.35 -28.58
C ILE A 298 -19.97 -4.54 -28.16
N LEU A 299 -20.12 -4.28 -26.86
CA LEU A 299 -21.23 -3.47 -26.34
C LEU A 299 -21.17 -2.01 -26.79
N GLN A 300 -19.99 -1.40 -26.81
CA GLN A 300 -19.79 -0.03 -27.30
C GLN A 300 -20.13 0.11 -28.79
N GLU A 301 -19.69 -0.84 -29.62
CA GLU A 301 -20.01 -0.87 -31.05
C GLU A 301 -21.52 -1.01 -31.27
N GLU A 302 -22.18 -1.90 -30.52
CA GLU A 302 -23.63 -2.06 -30.59
C GLU A 302 -24.37 -0.79 -30.16
N TYR A 303 -23.98 -0.21 -29.03
CA TYR A 303 -24.52 1.06 -28.53
C TYR A 303 -24.45 2.16 -29.59
N TRP A 304 -23.27 2.43 -30.15
CA TRP A 304 -23.10 3.46 -31.18
C TRP A 304 -23.96 3.20 -32.41
N SER A 305 -24.12 1.94 -32.82
CA SER A 305 -24.99 1.59 -33.96
C SER A 305 -26.48 1.86 -33.71
N LEU A 306 -26.90 1.84 -32.44
CA LEU A 306 -28.30 2.04 -32.02
C LEU A 306 -28.61 3.50 -31.68
N THR A 307 -27.63 4.29 -31.21
CA THR A 307 -27.81 5.73 -30.94
C THR A 307 -28.26 6.53 -32.16
N ALA A 308 -27.94 6.08 -33.37
CA ALA A 308 -28.40 6.70 -34.61
C ALA A 308 -29.86 6.33 -34.98
N LYS A 309 -30.47 5.37 -34.28
CA LYS A 309 -31.76 4.76 -34.64
C LYS A 309 -32.86 4.97 -33.60
N TYR A 310 -32.49 5.20 -32.34
CA TYR A 310 -33.41 5.30 -31.21
C TYR A 310 -33.08 6.56 -30.40
N ASP A 311 -34.11 7.23 -29.89
CA ASP A 311 -33.97 8.47 -29.12
C ASP A 311 -34.00 8.24 -27.59
N SER A 312 -34.39 7.04 -27.14
CA SER A 312 -34.48 6.69 -25.72
C SER A 312 -33.27 5.88 -25.26
N LEU A 313 -32.53 6.40 -24.27
CA LEU A 313 -31.38 5.71 -23.68
C LEU A 313 -31.79 4.37 -23.04
N ASP A 314 -32.96 4.32 -22.39
CA ASP A 314 -33.48 3.09 -21.78
C ASP A 314 -33.79 2.02 -22.83
N GLU A 315 -34.36 2.43 -23.97
CA GLU A 315 -34.62 1.52 -25.09
C GLU A 315 -33.32 1.04 -25.73
N ILE A 316 -32.36 1.94 -25.92
CA ILE A 316 -31.03 1.60 -26.43
C ILE A 316 -30.36 0.57 -25.52
N ILE A 317 -30.35 0.78 -24.20
CA ILE A 317 -29.74 -0.14 -23.22
C ILE A 317 -30.37 -1.53 -23.32
N ARG A 318 -31.70 -1.60 -23.37
CA ARG A 318 -32.41 -2.88 -23.44
C ARG A 318 -32.06 -3.64 -24.72
N ILE A 319 -32.04 -2.95 -25.86
CA ILE A 319 -31.74 -3.56 -27.16
C ILE A 319 -30.26 -3.94 -27.25
N THR A 320 -29.35 -3.07 -26.80
CA THR A 320 -27.91 -3.37 -26.71
C THR A 320 -27.66 -4.64 -25.91
N ALA A 321 -28.23 -4.75 -24.70
CA ALA A 321 -28.03 -5.94 -23.86
C ALA A 321 -28.58 -7.22 -24.53
N GLN A 322 -29.75 -7.15 -25.16
CA GLN A 322 -30.35 -8.28 -25.87
C GLN A 322 -29.50 -8.73 -27.08
N ASN A 323 -29.06 -7.78 -27.90
CA ASN A 323 -28.24 -8.08 -29.08
C ASN A 323 -26.86 -8.62 -28.69
N CYS A 324 -26.26 -8.06 -27.64
CA CYS A 324 -24.96 -8.48 -27.16
C CYS A 324 -24.99 -9.81 -26.39
N CYS A 325 -26.13 -10.20 -25.81
CA CYS A 325 -26.29 -11.51 -25.15
C CYS A 325 -25.95 -12.69 -26.07
N GLN A 326 -26.21 -12.55 -27.38
CA GLN A 326 -25.85 -13.58 -28.37
C GLN A 326 -24.38 -13.50 -28.81
N LYS A 327 -23.79 -12.30 -28.74
CA LYS A 327 -22.40 -12.03 -29.17
C LYS A 327 -21.37 -12.30 -28.08
N ILE A 328 -21.79 -12.29 -26.82
CA ILE A 328 -20.95 -12.40 -25.63
C ILE A 328 -21.44 -13.61 -24.81
N PRO A 329 -21.24 -14.85 -25.28
CA PRO A 329 -21.86 -16.04 -24.68
C PRO A 329 -21.26 -16.45 -23.33
N TYR A 330 -20.16 -15.84 -22.93
CA TYR A 330 -19.41 -16.17 -21.70
C TYR A 330 -19.83 -15.35 -20.48
N TYR A 331 -20.72 -14.36 -20.64
CA TYR A 331 -21.31 -13.62 -19.52
C TYR A 331 -22.82 -13.85 -19.45
N SER A 332 -23.36 -13.85 -18.24
CA SER A 332 -24.81 -13.92 -18.05
C SER A 332 -25.47 -12.64 -18.59
N LEU A 333 -26.75 -12.74 -18.98
CA LEU A 333 -27.52 -11.58 -19.43
C LEU A 333 -27.48 -10.44 -18.41
N ALA A 334 -27.52 -10.76 -17.12
CA ALA A 334 -27.45 -9.79 -16.03
C ALA A 334 -26.13 -9.00 -16.04
N ILE A 335 -24.98 -9.65 -16.26
CA ILE A 335 -23.68 -8.98 -16.40
C ILE A 335 -23.67 -8.07 -17.62
N ILE A 336 -24.19 -8.55 -18.76
CA ILE A 336 -24.27 -7.78 -20.00
C ILE A 336 -25.18 -6.56 -19.83
N GLN A 337 -26.29 -6.69 -19.11
CA GLN A 337 -27.21 -5.60 -18.76
C GLN A 337 -26.51 -4.55 -17.88
N ILE A 338 -25.71 -4.97 -16.88
CA ILE A 338 -24.91 -4.06 -16.07
C ILE A 338 -23.89 -3.31 -16.94
N MET A 339 -23.16 -4.02 -17.80
CA MET A 339 -22.18 -3.42 -18.70
C MET A 339 -22.83 -2.44 -19.68
N ALA A 340 -24.02 -2.74 -20.18
CA ALA A 340 -24.78 -1.83 -21.05
C ALA A 340 -25.19 -0.54 -20.32
N ILE A 341 -25.71 -0.63 -19.09
CA ILE A 341 -26.01 0.55 -18.25
C ILE A 341 -24.74 1.39 -18.08
N VAL A 342 -23.63 0.75 -17.70
CA VAL A 342 -22.35 1.43 -17.49
C VAL A 342 -21.91 2.12 -18.78
N ILE A 343 -21.94 1.47 -19.94
CA ILE A 343 -21.47 2.07 -21.20
C ILE A 343 -22.35 3.25 -21.65
N VAL A 344 -23.67 3.15 -21.51
CA VAL A 344 -24.59 4.17 -22.04
C VAL A 344 -24.65 5.41 -21.15
N TYR A 345 -24.57 5.21 -19.83
CA TYR A 345 -24.63 6.30 -18.85
C TYR A 345 -23.23 6.75 -18.36
N SER A 346 -22.14 6.23 -18.94
CA SER A 346 -20.78 6.78 -18.78
C SER A 346 -20.45 7.80 -19.86
#